data_AF-A0A497YWE6-F1
#
_entry.id   AF-A0A497YWE6-F1
#
_cell.length_a   1.000
_cell.length_b   1.000
_cell.length_c   1.000
_cell.angle_alpha   90.00
_cell.angle_beta   90.00
_cell.angle_gamma   90.00
#
_symmetry.space_group_name_H-M   'P 1'
#
loop_
_entity.id
_entity.type
_entity.pdbx_description
1 polymer ?
#
loop_
_entity_poly.entity_id
_entity_poly.type
_entity_poly.pdbx_seq_one_letter_code
_entity_poly.pdbx_strand_id
1 'polypeptide(L)'
;MKKMLLLAAVTLVISIGIYEFNDRASFKKVHILPYDVQINVDTDLRLQQIYRNNYSFIVFHSPGIVEHDLKVEGDMVKMLLNVSDEGAHNELQQYSYKLETGEEHDKIAVFLDGQLIPFDNVVAGK
;
A
#
# COMPACT_ATOMS: atom_id res chain seq x y z
N MET A 1 -6.70 41.44 37.09
CA MET A 1 -6.44 40.64 35.87
C MET A 1 -5.67 39.36 36.25
N LYS A 2 -6.33 38.37 36.86
CA LYS A 2 -5.67 37.13 37.31
C LYS A 2 -6.49 35.85 37.02
N LYS A 3 -7.60 35.97 36.29
CA LYS A 3 -8.52 34.86 36.00
C LYS A 3 -8.61 34.50 34.51
N MET A 4 -7.86 35.18 33.63
CA MET A 4 -7.91 34.95 32.18
C MET A 4 -6.73 34.14 31.61
N LEU A 5 -5.79 33.67 32.44
CA LEU A 5 -4.64 32.87 31.97
C LEU A 5 -4.79 31.37 32.23
N LEU A 6 -5.85 30.94 32.94
CA LEU A 6 -6.07 29.53 33.28
C LEU A 6 -6.95 28.78 32.27
N LEU A 7 -7.60 29.46 31.32
CA LEU A 7 -8.52 28.82 30.38
C LEU A 7 -7.87 28.42 29.04
N ALA A 8 -6.67 28.92 28.73
CA ALA A 8 -5.97 28.62 27.48
C ALA A 8 -5.05 27.39 27.55
N ALA A 9 -4.79 26.85 28.74
CA ALA A 9 -3.88 25.71 28.92
C ALA A 9 -4.59 24.34 28.92
N VAL A 10 -5.93 24.31 29.07
CA VAL A 10 -6.70 23.05 29.17
C VAL A 10 -7.19 22.56 27.80
N THR A 11 -7.16 23.40 26.75
CA THR A 11 -7.57 23.00 25.39
C THR A 11 -6.45 22.40 24.56
N LEU A 12 -5.19 22.39 25.04
CA LEU A 12 -4.06 21.85 24.26
C LEU A 12 -3.87 20.32 24.38
N VAL A 13 -4.77 19.61 25.08
CA VAL A 13 -4.61 18.17 25.38
C VAL A 13 -5.51 17.26 24.52
N ILE A 14 -6.41 17.79 23.69
CA ILE A 14 -7.38 16.95 22.93
C ILE A 14 -7.05 16.81 21.43
N SER A 15 -5.91 17.33 20.96
CA SER A 15 -5.36 16.90 19.67
C SER A 15 -4.31 15.81 19.85
N ILE A 16 -4.57 14.87 20.75
CA ILE A 16 -4.17 13.48 20.53
C ILE A 16 -5.05 13.03 19.37
N GLY A 17 -4.66 13.41 18.16
CA GLY A 17 -5.07 12.66 16.99
C GLY A 17 -4.58 11.25 17.28
N ILE A 18 -5.52 10.39 17.66
CA ILE A 18 -5.32 8.95 17.62
C ILE A 18 -5.04 8.71 16.14
N TYR A 19 -3.76 8.76 15.77
CA TYR A 19 -3.32 7.98 14.63
C TYR A 19 -3.57 6.56 15.11
N GLU A 20 -4.74 6.02 14.74
CA GLU A 20 -4.89 4.59 14.62
C GLU A 20 -3.82 4.19 13.60
N PHE A 21 -2.62 3.95 14.10
CA PHE A 21 -1.66 3.14 13.39
C PHE A 21 -2.32 1.76 13.41
N ASN A 22 -3.13 1.51 12.38
CA ASN A 22 -3.76 0.23 12.15
C ASN A 22 -2.63 -0.74 11.81
N ASP A 23 -2.00 -1.26 12.86
CA ASP A 23 -0.84 -2.16 12.84
C ASP A 23 -1.20 -3.56 12.29
N ARG A 24 -2.39 -3.69 11.66
CA ARG A 24 -2.94 -4.95 11.16
C ARG A 24 -2.26 -5.42 9.87
N ALA A 25 -1.80 -4.50 9.03
CA ALA A 25 -1.10 -4.83 7.80
C ALA A 25 0.25 -4.11 7.74
N SER A 26 1.34 -4.84 7.97
CA SER A 26 2.69 -4.30 7.72
C SER A 26 2.87 -4.12 6.21
N PHE A 27 2.79 -2.87 5.74
CA PHE A 27 3.00 -2.51 4.34
C PHE A 27 4.39 -1.93 4.14
N LYS A 28 5.10 -2.45 3.13
CA LYS A 28 6.42 -1.96 2.77
C LYS A 28 6.63 -1.98 1.27
N LYS A 29 6.99 -0.82 0.69
CA LYS A 29 7.60 -0.77 -0.64
C LYS A 29 8.94 -1.50 -0.61
N VAL A 30 9.12 -2.44 -1.54
CA VAL A 30 10.34 -3.23 -1.68
C VAL A 30 10.97 -2.98 -3.03
N HIS A 31 12.27 -2.72 -3.05
CA HIS A 31 13.01 -2.48 -4.30
C HIS A 31 13.42 -3.77 -4.99
N ILE A 32 13.59 -4.85 -4.22
CA ILE A 32 14.01 -6.16 -4.72
C ILE A 32 13.08 -7.20 -4.09
N LEU A 33 12.42 -7.98 -4.94
CA LEU A 33 11.62 -9.13 -4.49
C LEU A 33 12.54 -10.31 -4.15
N PRO A 34 12.15 -11.17 -3.19
CA PRO A 34 12.81 -12.46 -3.01
C PRO A 34 12.83 -13.23 -4.34
N TYR A 35 13.92 -13.97 -4.61
CA TYR A 35 14.13 -14.65 -5.90
C TYR A 35 12.93 -15.50 -6.35
N ASP A 36 12.43 -16.34 -5.47
CA ASP A 36 11.30 -17.23 -5.70
C ASP A 36 9.95 -16.48 -5.87
N VAL A 37 9.85 -15.22 -5.42
CA VAL A 37 8.71 -14.35 -5.76
C VAL A 37 8.93 -13.75 -7.15
N GLN A 38 10.14 -13.24 -7.42
CA GLN A 38 10.49 -12.59 -8.69
C GLN A 38 10.34 -13.52 -9.90
N ILE A 39 10.67 -14.81 -9.78
CA ILE A 39 10.49 -15.78 -10.88
C ILE A 39 9.02 -16.01 -11.27
N ASN A 40 8.07 -15.63 -10.41
CA ASN A 40 6.64 -15.73 -10.67
C ASN A 40 6.04 -14.41 -11.21
N VAL A 41 6.84 -13.36 -11.37
CA VAL A 41 6.42 -12.08 -11.96
C VAL A 41 6.43 -12.19 -13.48
N ASP A 42 5.28 -11.94 -14.09
CA ASP A 42 5.17 -11.74 -15.53
C ASP A 42 5.36 -10.25 -15.87
N THR A 43 6.39 -9.91 -16.65
CA THR A 43 6.70 -8.51 -16.97
C THR A 43 5.68 -7.85 -17.90
N ASP A 44 4.84 -8.64 -18.58
CA ASP A 44 3.86 -8.14 -19.54
C ASP A 44 2.52 -7.78 -18.86
N LEU A 45 2.34 -8.19 -17.59
CA LEU A 45 1.13 -7.91 -16.82
C LEU A 45 1.27 -6.64 -16.01
N ARG A 46 0.22 -5.82 -15.98
CA ARG A 46 0.23 -4.50 -15.34
C ARG A 46 0.15 -4.60 -13.83
N LEU A 47 -0.74 -5.43 -13.30
CA LEU A 47 -0.96 -5.56 -11.86
C LEU A 47 -1.08 -7.03 -11.46
N GLN A 48 -0.22 -7.47 -10.56
CA GLN A 48 -0.14 -8.87 -10.13
C GLN A 48 -0.08 -8.99 -8.62
N GLN A 49 -0.61 -10.10 -8.12
CA GLN A 49 -0.51 -10.50 -6.73
C GLN A 49 0.18 -11.86 -6.63
N ILE A 50 1.23 -11.92 -5.81
CA ILE A 50 1.98 -13.15 -5.57
C ILE A 50 1.98 -13.44 -4.07
N TYR A 51 1.32 -14.52 -3.68
CA TYR A 51 1.25 -14.96 -2.28
C TYR A 51 2.45 -15.81 -1.92
N ARG A 52 3.07 -15.57 -0.75
CA ARG A 52 4.08 -16.45 -0.21
C ARG A 52 4.08 -16.44 1.30
N ASN A 53 3.91 -17.62 1.91
CA ASN A 53 3.75 -17.78 3.35
C ASN A 53 2.65 -16.83 3.87
N ASN A 54 2.97 -15.98 4.85
CA ASN A 54 2.06 -14.99 5.42
C ASN A 54 2.21 -13.61 4.77
N TYR A 55 2.62 -13.57 3.51
CA TYR A 55 2.81 -12.32 2.78
C TYR A 55 2.13 -12.35 1.42
N SER A 56 1.59 -11.20 1.03
CA SER A 56 1.18 -10.89 -0.32
C SER A 56 2.13 -9.86 -0.92
N PHE A 57 2.68 -10.17 -2.09
CA PHE A 57 3.48 -9.25 -2.88
C PHE A 57 2.63 -8.67 -4.00
N ILE A 58 2.48 -7.35 -4.02
CA ILE A 58 1.79 -6.65 -5.10
C ILE A 58 2.83 -6.07 -6.04
N VAL A 59 2.71 -6.38 -7.33
CA VAL A 59 3.63 -5.94 -8.38
C VAL A 59 2.85 -5.13 -9.40
N PHE A 60 3.27 -3.89 -9.60
CA PHE A 60 2.64 -2.96 -10.53
C PHE A 60 3.67 -2.46 -11.54
N HIS A 61 3.38 -2.59 -12.84
CA HIS A 61 4.20 -2.06 -13.91
C HIS A 61 3.61 -0.74 -14.42
N SER A 62 4.42 0.31 -14.42
CA SER A 62 4.02 1.66 -14.84
C SER A 62 5.14 2.35 -15.62
N PRO A 63 4.83 3.11 -16.68
CA PRO A 63 5.81 3.93 -17.38
C PRO A 63 6.23 5.17 -16.58
N GLY A 64 5.38 5.63 -15.66
CA GLY A 64 5.58 6.84 -14.85
C GLY A 64 5.91 6.55 -13.38
N ILE A 65 6.19 7.63 -12.64
CA ILE A 65 6.47 7.56 -11.19
C ILE A 65 5.19 7.21 -10.44
N VAL A 66 5.27 6.21 -9.56
CA VAL A 66 4.13 5.76 -8.76
C VAL A 66 4.26 6.25 -7.32
N GLU A 67 3.34 7.12 -6.94
CA GLU A 67 3.04 7.41 -5.53
C GLU A 67 2.08 6.35 -4.99
N HIS A 68 2.20 6.06 -3.70
CA HIS A 68 1.38 5.04 -3.08
C HIS A 68 0.99 5.41 -1.65
N ASP A 69 -0.18 4.95 -1.25
CA ASP A 69 -0.72 5.04 0.10
C ASP A 69 -1.48 3.76 0.44
N LEU A 70 -1.75 3.54 1.72
CA LEU A 70 -2.46 2.38 2.21
C LEU A 70 -3.51 2.77 3.25
N LYS A 71 -4.72 2.24 3.07
CA LYS A 71 -5.82 2.41 4.02
C LYS A 71 -6.35 1.04 4.43
N VAL A 72 -6.53 0.86 5.73
CA VAL A 72 -7.18 -0.32 6.29
C VAL A 72 -8.63 0.05 6.61
N GLU A 73 -9.58 -0.67 6.01
CA GLU A 73 -11.01 -0.51 6.23
C GLU A 73 -11.61 -1.88 6.59
N GLY A 74 -11.76 -2.15 7.89
CA GLY A 74 -12.25 -3.45 8.35
C GLY A 74 -11.28 -4.60 8.04
N ASP A 75 -11.74 -5.56 7.22
CA ASP A 75 -10.97 -6.72 6.72
C ASP A 75 -10.33 -6.46 5.34
N MET A 76 -10.43 -5.22 4.83
CA MET A 76 -9.93 -4.84 3.52
C MET A 76 -8.75 -3.88 3.63
N VAL A 77 -7.69 -4.19 2.90
CA VAL A 77 -6.56 -3.31 2.66
C VAL A 77 -6.73 -2.65 1.29
N LYS A 78 -6.90 -1.34 1.29
CA LYS A 78 -6.92 -0.52 0.09
C LYS A 78 -5.53 0.01 -0.20
N MET A 79 -4.93 -0.47 -1.29
CA MET A 79 -3.72 0.10 -1.86
C MET A 79 -4.13 1.20 -2.84
N LEU A 80 -3.68 2.42 -2.59
CA LEU A 80 -3.91 3.56 -3.46
C LEU A 80 -2.63 3.82 -4.23
N LEU A 81 -2.71 3.83 -5.55
CA LEU A 81 -1.62 4.15 -6.48
C LEU A 81 -2.02 5.38 -7.26
N ASN A 82 -1.10 6.34 -7.40
CA ASN A 82 -1.26 7.45 -8.33
C ASN A 82 -0.04 7.49 -9.25
N VAL A 83 -0.29 7.60 -10.56
CA VAL A 83 0.78 7.65 -11.56
C VAL A 83 0.97 9.09 -12.01
N SER A 84 2.19 9.59 -11.88
CA SER A 84 2.60 10.85 -12.50
C SER A 84 3.22 10.58 -13.86
N ASP A 85 2.86 11.40 -14.85
CA ASP A 85 3.53 11.44 -16.16
C ASP A 85 4.93 12.06 -16.06
N GLU A 86 5.29 12.69 -14.92
CA GLU A 86 6.63 13.19 -14.68
C GLU A 86 7.64 12.04 -14.69
N GLY A 87 8.61 12.13 -15.59
CA GLY A 87 9.60 11.07 -15.77
C GLY A 87 9.04 9.82 -16.44
N ALA A 88 7.89 9.91 -17.13
CA ALA A 88 7.41 8.82 -17.96
C ALA A 88 8.49 8.41 -18.97
N HIS A 89 8.85 7.13 -18.98
CA HIS A 89 9.79 6.55 -19.92
C HIS A 89 9.05 5.63 -20.88
N ASN A 90 9.66 5.32 -22.02
CA ASN A 90 9.12 4.30 -22.95
C ASN A 90 9.19 2.88 -22.35
N GLU A 91 9.84 2.72 -21.20
CA GLU A 91 10.05 1.45 -20.51
C GLU A 91 9.14 1.36 -19.28
N LEU A 92 8.49 0.21 -19.11
CA LEU A 92 7.70 -0.10 -17.92
C LEU A 92 8.62 -0.37 -16.73
N GLN A 93 8.40 0.34 -15.63
CA GLN A 93 9.12 0.14 -14.38
C GLN A 93 8.31 -0.73 -13.42
N GLN A 94 8.98 -1.63 -12.70
CA GLN A 94 8.39 -2.50 -11.69
C GLN A 94 8.33 -1.79 -10.33
N TYR A 95 7.12 -1.68 -9.78
CA TYR A 95 6.87 -1.22 -8.41
C TYR A 95 6.39 -2.40 -7.59
N SER A 96 7.12 -2.71 -6.52
CA SER A 96 6.84 -3.89 -5.70
C SER A 96 6.55 -3.52 -4.26
N TYR A 97 5.55 -4.17 -3.71
CA TYR A 97 5.05 -3.93 -2.36
C TYR A 97 4.89 -5.26 -1.65
N LYS A 98 5.30 -5.30 -0.38
CA LYS A 98 5.12 -6.44 0.51
C LYS A 98 4.07 -6.08 1.54
N LEU A 99 3.07 -6.93 1.66
CA LEU A 99 2.02 -6.83 2.65
C LEU A 99 1.99 -8.10 3.51
N GLU A 100 1.96 -7.96 4.82
CA GLU A 100 1.67 -9.07 5.73
C GLU A 100 0.20 -9.44 5.65
N THR A 101 -0.09 -10.74 5.49
CA THR A 101 -1.44 -11.31 5.43
C THR A 101 -1.57 -12.29 6.61
N GLY A 102 -2.34 -11.92 7.63
CA GLY A 102 -2.57 -12.72 8.84
C GLY A 102 -3.70 -13.76 8.71
N GLU A 103 -4.09 -14.37 9.84
CA GLU A 103 -5.20 -15.34 9.93
C GLU A 103 -6.56 -14.77 9.47
N GLU A 104 -6.73 -13.45 9.59
CA GLU A 104 -7.74 -12.72 8.83
C GLU A 104 -7.14 -12.42 7.45
N HIS A 105 -7.57 -13.16 6.43
CA HIS A 105 -7.19 -12.89 5.05
C HIS A 105 -7.58 -11.47 4.66
N ASP A 106 -6.64 -10.53 4.75
CA ASP A 106 -6.84 -9.16 4.31
C ASP A 106 -7.22 -9.16 2.83
N LYS A 107 -8.45 -8.72 2.54
CA LYS A 107 -8.89 -8.53 1.16
C LYS A 107 -8.13 -7.33 0.62
N ILE A 108 -7.27 -7.55 -0.38
CA ILE A 108 -6.52 -6.44 -0.98
C ILE A 108 -7.29 -5.90 -2.18
N ALA A 109 -7.56 -4.60 -2.17
CA ALA A 109 -8.13 -3.88 -3.30
C ALA A 109 -7.16 -2.79 -3.75
N VAL A 110 -6.85 -2.75 -5.05
CA VAL A 110 -5.92 -1.77 -5.62
C VAL A 110 -6.71 -0.70 -6.38
N PHE A 111 -6.47 0.54 -6.04
CA PHE A 111 -7.04 1.70 -6.70
C PHE A 111 -5.93 2.43 -7.43
N LEU A 112 -6.13 2.68 -8.71
CA LEU A 112 -5.24 3.50 -9.51
C LEU A 112 -5.96 4.81 -9.87
N ASP A 113 -5.36 5.93 -9.50
CA ASP A 113 -5.91 7.27 -9.71
C ASP A 113 -7.37 7.36 -9.21
N GLY A 114 -7.62 6.73 -8.06
CA GLY A 114 -8.93 6.64 -7.41
C GLY A 114 -9.90 5.59 -7.97
N GLN A 115 -9.54 4.87 -9.03
CA GLN A 115 -10.39 3.83 -9.64
C GLN A 115 -9.94 2.43 -9.25
N LEU A 116 -10.89 1.59 -8.82
CA LEU A 116 -10.62 0.17 -8.53
C LEU A 116 -10.16 -0.54 -9.81
N ILE A 117 -9.02 -1.22 -9.75
CA ILE A 117 -8.50 -2.03 -10.85
C ILE A 117 -8.36 -3.50 -10.42
N PRO A 118 -8.68 -4.46 -11.31
CA PRO A 118 -8.52 -5.87 -11.01
C PRO A 118 -7.04 -6.27 -11.09
N PHE A 119 -6.68 -7.34 -10.38
CA PHE A 119 -5.44 -8.05 -10.63
C PHE A 119 -5.53 -8.77 -11.97
N ASP A 120 -4.51 -8.61 -12.81
CA ASP A 120 -4.37 -9.36 -14.06
C ASP A 120 -4.05 -10.83 -13.78
N ASN A 121 -3.33 -11.08 -12.67
CA ASN A 121 -2.96 -12.41 -12.24
C ASN A 121 -2.77 -12.50 -10.72
N VAL A 122 -3.15 -13.65 -10.17
CA VAL A 122 -3.02 -14.00 -8.75
C VAL A 122 -2.40 -15.39 -8.64
N VAL A 123 -1.19 -15.47 -8.09
CA VAL A 123 -0.41 -16.72 -8.03
C VAL A 123 0.06 -17.00 -6.61
N ALA A 124 0.07 -18.27 -6.22
CA ALA A 124 0.82 -18.71 -5.06
C ALA A 124 2.29 -18.91 -5.47
N GLY A 125 3.18 -18.08 -4.93
CA GLY A 125 4.63 -18.25 -5.03
C GLY A 125 5.03 -19.65 -4.56
N LYS A 126 5.84 -20.33 -5.37
CA LYS A 126 6.31 -21.69 -5.14
C LYS A 126 7.50 -21.76 -4.17
#